data_AF-A0A961U0V7-F1
#
_entry.id   AF-A0A961U0V7-F1
#
_cell.length_a   1.000
_cell.length_b   1.000
_cell.length_c   1.000
_cell.angle_alpha   90.00
_cell.angle_beta   90.00
_cell.angle_gamma   90.00
#
_symmetry.space_group_name_H-M   'P 1'
#
loop_
_entity.id
_entity.type
_entity.pdbx_description
1 polymer ?
#
loop_
_entity_poly.entity_id
_entity_poly.type
_entity_poly.pdbx_seq_one_letter_code
_entity_poly.pdbx_strand_id
1 'polypeptide(L)'
;EALAPLLDKGLPLAALDGMPDAAALETTPIDVVAMTGDGEAMGAVRRALAAREGAIAGFVTERLNPAAYAHERAVCVDTTAAGGNATLLASAG
;
A
#
# COMPACT_ATOMS: atom_id res chain seq x y z
N GLU A 1 7.14 9.86 -20.81
CA GLU A 1 7.79 11.16 -20.48
C GLU A 1 7.44 11.72 -19.10
N ALA A 2 6.17 11.73 -18.65
CA ALA A 2 5.78 12.39 -17.39
C ALA A 2 6.50 11.89 -16.12
N LEU A 3 6.89 10.61 -16.07
CA LEU A 3 7.60 9.99 -14.94
C LEU A 3 9.14 10.00 -15.09
N ALA A 4 9.69 10.48 -16.22
CA ALA A 4 11.13 10.44 -16.48
C ALA A 4 11.97 11.11 -15.38
N PRO A 5 11.61 12.30 -14.85
CA PRO A 5 12.39 12.93 -13.76
C PRO A 5 12.43 12.12 -12.47
N LEU A 6 11.47 11.21 -12.27
CA LEU A 6 11.41 10.33 -11.09
C LEU A 6 12.26 9.09 -11.29
N LEU A 7 12.27 8.53 -12.50
CA LEU A 7 13.12 7.40 -12.89
C LEU A 7 14.61 7.78 -12.85
N ASP A 8 14.97 8.96 -13.37
CA ASP A 8 16.36 9.44 -13.40
C ASP A 8 16.96 9.64 -12.00
N LYS A 9 16.11 9.85 -10.99
CA LYS A 9 16.54 9.99 -9.59
C LYS A 9 16.76 8.66 -8.88
N GLY A 10 16.65 7.53 -9.58
CA GLY A 10 16.85 6.19 -9.01
C GLY A 10 15.79 5.81 -7.98
N LEU A 11 14.59 6.40 -8.06
CA LEU A 11 13.47 5.98 -7.23
C LEU A 11 13.07 4.54 -7.59
N PRO A 12 12.54 3.75 -6.63
CA PRO A 12 12.13 2.36 -6.86
C PRO A 12 10.81 2.31 -7.66
N LEU A 13 10.84 2.83 -8.88
CA LEU A 13 9.71 2.95 -9.79
C LEU A 13 10.04 2.23 -11.09
N ALA A 14 9.07 1.45 -11.57
CA ALA A 14 9.04 0.96 -12.94
C ALA A 14 7.87 1.65 -13.65
N ALA A 15 8.08 2.05 -14.90
CA ALA A 15 7.05 2.67 -15.72
C ALA A 15 6.93 1.93 -17.05
N LEU A 16 5.69 1.76 -17.50
CA LEU A 16 5.34 1.18 -18.80
C LEU A 16 4.37 2.14 -19.47
N ASP A 17 4.54 2.37 -20.78
CA ASP A 17 3.59 3.15 -21.56
C ASP A 17 2.38 2.28 -21.94
N GLY A 18 1.17 2.77 -21.63
CA GLY A 18 -0.09 2.12 -21.96
C GLY A 18 -0.93 1.75 -20.74
N MET A 19 -2.00 0.98 -20.98
CA MET A 19 -2.88 0.43 -19.96
C MET A 19 -2.85 -1.09 -20.07
N PRO A 20 -2.47 -1.84 -19.03
CA PRO A 20 -2.52 -3.30 -19.07
C PRO A 20 -3.97 -3.79 -19.15
N ASP A 21 -4.16 -4.99 -19.70
CA ASP A 21 -5.45 -5.68 -19.59
C ASP A 21 -5.75 -5.93 -18.10
N ALA A 22 -6.98 -5.60 -17.69
CA ALA A 22 -7.43 -5.81 -16.32
C ALA A 22 -7.31 -7.29 -15.91
N ALA A 23 -7.50 -8.24 -16.83
CA ALA A 23 -7.38 -9.67 -16.56
C ALA A 23 -5.99 -10.08 -16.05
N ALA A 24 -4.93 -9.34 -16.40
CA ALA A 24 -3.58 -9.61 -15.88
C ALA A 24 -3.50 -9.45 -14.35
N LEU A 25 -4.36 -8.60 -13.75
CA LEU A 25 -4.39 -8.37 -12.31
C LEU A 25 -4.88 -9.59 -11.51
N GLU A 26 -5.54 -10.55 -12.16
CA GLU A 26 -6.03 -11.78 -11.50
C GLU A 26 -4.88 -12.65 -10.98
N THR A 27 -3.71 -12.58 -11.61
CA THR A 27 -2.55 -13.43 -11.29
C THR A 27 -1.30 -12.64 -10.92
N THR A 28 -1.26 -11.34 -11.17
CA THR A 28 -0.09 -10.50 -10.88
C THR A 28 0.08 -10.33 -9.37
N PRO A 29 1.27 -10.59 -8.79
CA PRO A 29 1.52 -10.41 -7.37
C PRO A 29 1.61 -8.91 -7.03
N ILE A 30 0.52 -8.36 -6.52
CA ILE A 30 0.38 -6.95 -6.14
C ILE A 30 -0.46 -6.80 -4.87
N ASP A 31 -0.08 -5.86 -4.01
CA ASP A 31 -0.78 -5.54 -2.76
C ASP A 31 -1.87 -4.48 -2.94
N VAL A 32 -1.67 -3.55 -3.88
CA VAL A 32 -2.56 -2.41 -4.12
C VAL A 32 -2.58 -2.01 -5.59
N VAL A 33 -3.73 -1.58 -6.08
CA VAL A 33 -3.89 -0.87 -7.36
C VAL A 33 -4.44 0.52 -7.09
N ALA A 34 -3.81 1.54 -7.66
CA ALA A 34 -4.32 2.90 -7.64
C ALA A 34 -4.69 3.35 -9.04
N MET A 35 -5.92 3.80 -9.23
CA MET A 35 -6.43 4.22 -10.53
C MET A 35 -7.45 5.34 -10.41
N THR A 36 -7.34 6.32 -11.30
CA THR A 36 -8.39 7.30 -11.58
C THR A 36 -8.79 7.16 -13.04
N GLY A 37 -10.09 7.07 -13.34
CA GLY A 37 -10.58 6.91 -14.71
C GLY A 37 -12.10 6.93 -14.76
N ASP A 38 -12.67 6.47 -15.87
CA ASP A 38 -14.12 6.27 -15.98
C ASP A 38 -14.59 5.02 -15.22
N GLY A 39 -15.91 4.95 -14.98
CA GLY A 39 -16.52 3.87 -14.20
C GLY A 39 -16.47 2.49 -14.88
N GLU A 40 -16.34 2.43 -16.20
CA GLU A 40 -16.26 1.17 -16.94
C GLU A 40 -14.89 0.52 -16.73
N ALA A 41 -13.82 1.28 -16.97
CA ALA A 41 -12.44 0.85 -16.80
C ALA A 41 -12.14 0.51 -15.32
N MET A 42 -12.59 1.37 -14.40
CA MET A 42 -12.47 1.08 -12.96
C MET A 42 -13.28 -0.15 -12.55
N GLY A 43 -14.45 -0.36 -13.17
CA GLY A 43 -15.27 -1.54 -12.96
C GLY A 43 -14.59 -2.83 -13.42
N ALA A 44 -13.86 -2.79 -14.54
CA ALA A 44 -13.08 -3.93 -15.04
C ALA A 44 -11.95 -4.29 -14.07
N VAL A 45 -11.17 -3.31 -13.63
CA VAL A 45 -10.10 -3.50 -12.63
C VAL A 45 -10.66 -4.08 -11.32
N ARG A 46 -11.78 -3.53 -10.82
CA ARG A 46 -12.41 -4.02 -9.59
C ARG A 46 -12.86 -5.47 -9.70
N ARG A 47 -13.41 -5.90 -10.84
CA ARG A 47 -13.82 -7.30 -11.06
C ARG A 47 -12.61 -8.24 -11.11
N ALA A 48 -11.55 -7.86 -11.83
CA ALA A 48 -10.33 -8.66 -11.90
C ALA A 48 -9.68 -8.83 -10.52
N LEU A 49 -9.58 -7.76 -9.72
CA LEU A 49 -9.06 -7.86 -8.36
C LEU A 49 -9.93 -8.75 -7.45
N ALA A 50 -11.26 -8.75 -7.64
CA ALA A 50 -12.18 -9.58 -6.87
C ALA A 50 -12.14 -11.07 -7.27
N ALA A 51 -11.65 -11.39 -8.46
CA ALA A 51 -11.49 -12.77 -8.94
C ALA A 51 -10.20 -13.44 -8.42
N ARG A 52 -9.29 -12.68 -7.79
CA ARG A 52 -8.04 -13.19 -7.22
C ARG A 52 -8.31 -14.14 -6.07
N GLU A 53 -7.50 -15.19 -5.98
CA GLU A 53 -7.41 -16.02 -4.79
C GLU A 53 -6.50 -15.38 -3.73
N GLY A 54 -6.79 -15.65 -2.45
CA GLY A 54 -5.95 -15.20 -1.33
C GLY A 54 -6.37 -13.84 -0.77
N ALA A 55 -5.38 -13.00 -0.44
CA ALA A 55 -5.63 -11.71 0.20
C ALA A 55 -6.34 -10.74 -0.74
N ILE A 56 -7.30 -9.99 -0.20
CA ILE A 56 -8.00 -8.93 -0.94
C ILE A 56 -7.01 -7.77 -1.13
N ALA A 57 -6.67 -7.48 -2.37
CA ALA A 57 -5.83 -6.33 -2.70
C ALA A 57 -6.61 -5.01 -2.61
N GLY A 58 -5.92 -3.96 -2.18
CA GLY A 58 -6.49 -2.63 -2.09
C GLY A 58 -6.77 -2.02 -3.47
N PHE A 59 -7.86 -1.26 -3.58
CA PHE A 59 -8.17 -0.45 -4.76
C PHE A 59 -8.36 1.01 -4.37
N VAL A 60 -7.36 1.84 -4.66
CA VAL A 60 -7.28 3.26 -4.28
C VAL A 60 -7.77 4.11 -5.45
N THR A 61 -8.74 4.97 -5.19
CA THR A 61 -9.38 5.82 -6.23
C THR A 61 -9.21 7.31 -5.95
N GLU A 62 -8.75 7.64 -4.73
CA GLU A 62 -8.45 8.99 -4.31
C GLU A 62 -7.21 9.53 -5.04
N ARG A 63 -7.29 10.79 -5.46
CA ARG A 63 -6.17 11.45 -6.15
C ARG A 63 -4.93 11.62 -5.26
N LEU A 64 -5.12 11.78 -3.95
CA LEU A 64 -4.05 11.99 -2.98
C LEU A 64 -4.34 11.21 -1.69
N ASN A 65 -3.74 10.03 -1.57
CA ASN A 65 -3.80 9.22 -0.35
C ASN A 65 -2.46 8.47 -0.14
N PRO A 66 -1.41 9.16 0.35
CA PRO A 66 -0.10 8.54 0.53
C PRO A 66 -0.11 7.42 1.58
N ALA A 67 -1.03 7.45 2.55
CA ALA A 67 -1.14 6.43 3.58
C ALA A 67 -1.50 5.06 3.01
N ALA A 68 -2.24 5.00 1.89
CA ALA A 68 -2.63 3.75 1.24
C ALA A 68 -1.45 2.95 0.63
N TYR A 69 -0.26 3.55 0.54
CA TYR A 69 0.96 2.91 0.00
C TYR A 69 1.98 2.57 1.10
N ALA A 70 1.60 2.69 2.37
CA ALA A 70 2.42 2.35 3.51
C ALA A 70 1.86 1.11 4.24
N HIS A 71 2.74 0.28 4.77
CA HIS A 71 2.34 -0.79 5.69
C HIS A 71 2.31 -0.26 7.13
N GLU A 72 1.14 -0.28 7.74
CA GLU A 72 1.00 0.04 9.15
C GLU A 72 1.48 -1.13 10.02
N ARG A 73 2.22 -0.81 11.10
CA ARG A 73 2.68 -1.80 12.08
C ARG A 73 2.47 -1.24 13.48
N ALA A 74 1.67 -1.92 14.28
CA ALA A 74 1.50 -1.62 15.70
C ALA A 74 2.40 -2.54 16.54
N VAL A 75 3.14 -1.96 17.49
CA VAL A 75 3.98 -2.70 18.43
C VAL A 75 3.61 -2.25 19.84
N CYS A 76 3.19 -3.19 20.68
CA CYS A 76 2.97 -2.96 22.09
C CYS A 76 4.13 -3.59 22.87
N VAL A 77 4.88 -2.78 23.61
CA VAL A 77 6.01 -3.23 24.42
C VAL A 77 5.61 -3.18 25.89
N ASP A 78 5.64 -4.32 26.58
CA ASP A 78 5.50 -4.35 28.03
C ASP A 78 6.81 -3.88 28.68
N THR A 79 6.85 -2.60 29.01
CA THR A 79 8.02 -1.98 29.66
C THR A 79 8.15 -2.35 31.14
N THR A 80 7.18 -3.07 31.70
CA THR A 80 7.16 -3.54 33.10
C THR A 80 7.55 -5.00 33.27
N ALA A 81 7.79 -5.72 32.17
CA ALA A 81 8.13 -7.14 32.15
C ALA A 81 9.37 -7.51 32.99
N ALA A 82 10.28 -6.56 33.23
CA ALA A 82 11.46 -6.74 34.08
C ALA A 82 11.18 -6.64 35.59
N GLY A 83 9.91 -6.48 36.01
CA GLY A 83 9.51 -6.50 37.43
C GLY A 83 9.36 -5.14 38.10
N GLY A 84 9.37 -4.04 37.34
CA GLY A 84 9.12 -2.69 37.86
C GLY A 84 9.06 -1.65 36.74
N ASN A 85 8.23 -0.62 36.92
CA ASN A 85 8.19 0.49 35.98
C ASN A 85 9.32 1.47 36.33
N ALA A 86 10.40 1.46 35.54
CA ALA A 86 11.57 2.31 35.76
C ALA A 86 11.22 3.80 35.85
N THR A 87 10.23 4.26 35.07
CA THR A 87 9.74 5.65 35.12
C THR A 87 9.07 5.97 36.46
N LEU A 88 8.27 5.04 37.00
CA LEU A 88 7.65 5.20 38.32
C LEU A 88 8.69 5.14 39.45
N LEU A 89 9.73 4.31 39.33
CA LEU A 89 10.83 4.27 40.31
C LEU A 89 11.66 5.57 40.30
N ALA A 90 11.94 6.13 39.13
CA ALA A 90 12.73 7.35 38.99
C ALA A 90 12.00 8.61 39.49
N SER A 91 10.66 8.57 39.61
CA SER A 91 9.83 9.69 40.09
C SER A 91 9.48 9.61 41.58
N ALA A 92 9.85 8.51 42.25
CA ALA A 92 9.64 8.31 43.69
C ALA A 92 10.88 8.61 44.56
N GLY A 93 12.03 8.93 43.94
CA GLY A 93 13.27 9.37 44.62
C GLY A 93 13.46 10.88 44.52
#